data_AF-A0A2M7VWM8-F1
#
_entry.id   AF-A0A2M7VWM8-F1
#
_cell.length_a   1.000
_cell.length_b   1.000
_cell.length_c   1.000
_cell.angle_alpha   90.00
_cell.angle_beta   90.00
_cell.angle_gamma   90.00
#
_symmetry.space_group_name_H-M   'P 1'
#
loop_
_entity.id
_entity.type
_entity.pdbx_description
1 polymer ?
#
loop_
_entity_poly.entity_id
_entity_poly.type
_entity_poly.pdbx_seq_one_letter_code
_entity_poly.pdbx_strand_id
1 'polypeptide(L)'
;FYNEIDGYTIRVMNKEKIDGGEEMLRDVMIYNHSSNTGNRNLTVADSAIMRMSKDKTYFSIKLFHGTDYQDKFEETTYKVHPLSRFKFEENEMRISLAGFQFNRTDEDEFKHDYRLFNLKQLTNKIDTLKKQTSERLDDFTSIISNSYLFNDTIYKRFNNDSAKTLSIEKYINRLDKNTLNQVYEVALAGARTNKGRSSAAATEKTIKKNNMVRIAIEWHRKIVFSLACFIMFLIGAPLGAIVKKGGLGMPVVISVIFFLFFWVTTIIGEDMIKQMVILPYQGMWAATAILLPLGLLFTYKATTDSAMFNFSSYTNFFTKIFRKGE
;
A
#
# COMPACT_ATOMS: atom_id res chain seq x y z
N PHE A 1 -23.30 -12.36 16.74
CA PHE A 1 -22.81 -11.03 17.12
C PHE A 1 -23.00 -10.11 15.93
N TYR A 2 -23.47 -8.89 16.16
CA TYR A 2 -23.70 -7.85 15.17
C TYR A 2 -22.84 -6.65 15.56
N ASN A 3 -21.89 -6.31 14.69
CA ASN A 3 -20.81 -5.35 14.94
C ASN A 3 -20.85 -4.18 13.95
N GLU A 4 -21.95 -4.01 13.23
CA GLU A 4 -22.08 -2.93 12.24
C GLU A 4 -22.51 -1.61 12.89
N ILE A 5 -22.79 -1.60 14.19
CA ILE A 5 -23.11 -0.38 14.93
C ILE A 5 -21.84 0.23 15.50
N ASP A 6 -21.51 1.44 15.03
CA ASP A 6 -20.35 2.15 15.54
C ASP A 6 -20.43 2.35 17.06
N GLY A 7 -19.35 2.00 17.75
CA GLY A 7 -19.27 2.02 19.21
C GLY A 7 -20.06 0.94 19.96
N TYR A 8 -20.75 0.00 19.30
CA TYR A 8 -21.51 -1.07 19.99
C TYR A 8 -21.37 -2.43 19.31
N THR A 9 -21.27 -3.49 20.12
CA THR A 9 -21.33 -4.88 19.64
C THR A 9 -22.46 -5.60 20.34
N ILE A 10 -23.44 -6.09 19.57
CA ILE A 10 -24.66 -6.71 20.10
C ILE A 10 -24.67 -8.21 19.78
N ARG A 11 -24.80 -9.04 20.80
CA ARG A 11 -25.12 -10.47 20.65
C ARG A 11 -26.59 -10.68 20.99
N VAL A 12 -27.26 -11.44 20.15
CA VAL A 12 -28.60 -11.97 20.39
C VAL A 12 -28.51 -13.46 20.14
N MET A 13 -29.02 -14.28 21.05
CA MET A 13 -29.04 -15.73 20.84
C MET A 13 -30.22 -16.15 19.97
N ASN A 14 -31.42 -15.68 20.31
CA ASN A 14 -32.66 -16.04 19.62
C ASN A 14 -33.51 -14.81 19.32
N LYS A 15 -34.30 -14.89 18.25
CA LYS A 15 -35.26 -13.88 17.85
C LYS A 15 -36.64 -14.50 17.72
N GLU A 16 -37.63 -13.86 18.31
CA GLU A 16 -39.03 -14.29 18.28
C GLU A 16 -39.89 -13.14 17.76
N LYS A 17 -40.80 -13.43 16.82
CA LYS A 17 -41.74 -12.42 16.33
C LYS A 17 -42.91 -12.32 17.30
N ILE A 18 -43.24 -11.11 17.71
CA ILE A 18 -44.39 -10.81 18.56
C ILE A 18 -45.49 -10.17 17.71
N ASP A 19 -46.74 -10.34 18.14
CA ASP A 19 -47.90 -9.64 17.59
C ASP A 19 -47.64 -8.13 17.43
N GLY A 20 -47.95 -7.59 16.26
CA GLY A 20 -47.66 -6.19 15.90
C GLY A 20 -46.39 -6.00 15.06
N GLY A 21 -45.70 -7.08 14.69
CA GLY A 21 -44.54 -7.03 13.79
C GLY A 21 -43.23 -6.61 14.46
N GLU A 22 -43.21 -6.55 15.80
CA GLU A 22 -41.99 -6.34 16.58
C GLU A 22 -41.21 -7.65 16.76
N GLU A 23 -39.89 -7.56 16.83
CA GLU A 23 -39.03 -8.70 17.15
C GLU A 23 -38.56 -8.60 18.60
N MET A 24 -38.82 -9.66 19.38
CA MET A 24 -38.23 -9.85 20.69
C MET A 24 -36.91 -10.61 20.56
N LEU A 25 -35.87 -9.98 21.06
CA LEU A 25 -34.52 -10.51 21.14
C LEU A 25 -34.38 -11.21 22.50
N ARG A 26 -33.85 -12.43 22.53
CA ARG A 26 -33.60 -13.21 23.76
C ARG A 26 -32.10 -13.40 23.98
N ASP A 27 -31.70 -13.39 25.25
CA ASP A 27 -30.31 -13.46 25.72
C ASP A 27 -29.42 -12.43 25.01
N VAL A 28 -29.69 -11.16 25.33
CA VAL A 28 -29.06 -10.01 24.69
C VAL A 28 -27.83 -9.62 25.49
N MET A 29 -26.71 -9.45 24.79
CA MET A 29 -25.46 -8.95 25.35
C MET A 29 -24.96 -7.78 24.51
N ILE A 30 -24.73 -6.63 25.14
CA ILE A 30 -24.32 -5.40 24.47
C ILE A 30 -22.98 -4.98 25.06
N TYR A 31 -21.94 -4.95 24.24
CA TYR A 31 -20.69 -4.28 24.56
C TYR A 31 -20.76 -2.83 24.07
N ASN A 32 -20.41 -1.90 24.95
CA ASN A 32 -20.31 -0.48 24.61
C ASN A 32 -18.83 -0.07 24.52
N HIS A 33 -18.39 0.28 23.31
CA HIS A 33 -17.06 0.75 22.96
C HIS A 33 -17.01 2.25 22.62
N SER A 34 -18.09 3.00 22.85
CA SER A 34 -18.17 4.44 22.49
C SER A 34 -17.06 5.31 23.11
N SER A 35 -16.48 4.90 24.24
CA SER A 35 -15.37 5.61 24.90
C SER A 35 -13.97 5.18 24.44
N ASN A 36 -13.86 4.22 23.51
CA ASN A 36 -12.61 3.66 23.00
C ASN A 36 -11.65 3.12 24.09
N THR A 37 -12.19 2.74 25.26
CA THR A 37 -11.41 2.26 26.43
C THR A 37 -11.32 0.73 26.52
N GLY A 38 -11.75 0.01 25.48
CA GLY A 38 -11.81 -1.45 25.41
C GLY A 38 -13.17 -2.04 25.84
N ASN A 39 -13.18 -3.30 26.30
CA ASN A 39 -14.40 -4.05 26.64
C ASN A 39 -14.82 -3.84 28.11
N ARG A 40 -15.01 -2.59 28.53
CA ARG A 40 -15.23 -2.24 29.95
C ARG A 40 -16.68 -2.05 30.35
N ASN A 41 -17.57 -1.93 29.37
CA ASN A 41 -19.00 -1.73 29.58
C ASN A 41 -19.74 -2.87 28.89
N LEU A 42 -20.42 -3.70 29.69
CA LEU A 42 -21.18 -4.86 29.23
C LEU A 42 -22.57 -4.83 29.84
N THR A 43 -23.60 -4.85 29.00
CA THR A 43 -24.98 -5.02 29.42
C THR A 43 -25.44 -6.41 29.02
N VAL A 44 -26.01 -7.17 29.95
CA VAL A 44 -26.66 -8.47 29.67
C VAL A 44 -28.13 -8.36 30.08
N ALA A 45 -29.05 -8.82 29.23
CA ALA A 45 -30.48 -8.81 29.51
C ALA A 45 -31.15 -10.08 28.98
N ASP A 46 -32.18 -10.54 29.69
CA ASP A 46 -32.94 -11.75 29.32
C ASP A 46 -33.69 -11.54 28.00
N SER A 47 -34.23 -10.34 27.78
CA SER A 47 -34.89 -9.98 26.54
C SER A 47 -34.76 -8.50 26.18
N ALA A 48 -34.95 -8.18 24.90
CA ALA A 48 -34.97 -6.81 24.41
C ALA A 48 -35.91 -6.61 23.22
N ILE A 49 -36.40 -5.38 23.06
CA ILE A 49 -37.12 -4.92 21.86
C ILE A 49 -36.35 -3.76 21.25
N MET A 50 -36.09 -3.82 19.95
CA MET A 50 -35.42 -2.76 19.21
C MET A 50 -36.41 -1.99 18.35
N ARG A 51 -36.39 -0.65 18.40
CA ARG A 51 -37.27 0.24 17.64
C ARG A 51 -36.47 1.34 16.94
N MET A 52 -36.85 1.66 15.71
CA MET A 52 -36.32 2.83 15.00
C MET A 52 -37.10 4.08 15.39
N SER A 53 -36.43 5.22 15.59
CA SER A 53 -37.10 6.49 15.82
C SER A 53 -37.92 6.92 14.59
N LYS A 54 -39.01 7.68 14.78
CA LYS A 54 -39.90 8.11 13.68
C LYS A 54 -39.16 8.91 12.60
N ASP A 55 -38.17 9.69 13.02
CA ASP A 55 -37.28 10.52 12.20
C ASP A 55 -36.02 9.77 11.72
N LYS A 56 -35.86 8.49 12.07
CA LYS A 56 -34.71 7.62 11.71
C LYS A 56 -33.35 8.18 12.13
N THR A 57 -33.31 9.02 13.16
CA THR A 57 -32.07 9.62 13.68
C THR A 57 -31.38 8.78 14.74
N TYR A 58 -32.12 7.87 15.39
CA TYR A 58 -31.58 6.89 16.33
C TYR A 58 -32.42 5.62 16.31
N PHE A 59 -31.88 4.53 16.82
CA PHE A 59 -32.69 3.39 17.26
C PHE A 59 -32.64 3.30 18.79
N SER A 60 -33.74 2.85 19.40
CA SER A 60 -33.77 2.51 20.81
C SER A 60 -33.82 1.00 21.00
N ILE A 61 -33.15 0.52 22.04
CA ILE A 61 -33.23 -0.87 22.50
C ILE A 61 -33.70 -0.87 23.94
N LYS A 62 -34.92 -1.37 24.15
CA LYS A 62 -35.52 -1.55 25.47
C LYS A 62 -35.19 -2.95 25.96
N LEU A 63 -34.42 -3.05 27.02
CA LEU A 63 -33.91 -4.26 27.66
C LEU A 63 -34.77 -4.57 28.90
N PHE A 64 -35.02 -5.85 29.13
CA PHE A 64 -35.82 -6.35 30.25
C PHE A 64 -35.00 -7.33 31.09
N HIS A 65 -35.09 -7.20 32.42
CA HIS A 65 -34.41 -8.04 33.42
C HIS A 65 -32.91 -8.19 33.10
N GLY A 66 -32.16 -7.12 33.30
CA GLY A 66 -30.75 -7.07 32.91
C GLY A 66 -29.80 -6.62 34.01
N THR A 67 -28.51 -6.77 33.72
CA THR A 67 -27.40 -6.29 34.55
C THR A 67 -26.38 -5.57 33.68
N ASP A 68 -26.05 -4.33 34.07
CA ASP A 68 -24.95 -3.55 33.53
C ASP A 68 -23.70 -3.78 34.37
N TYR A 69 -22.61 -4.11 33.70
CA TYR A 69 -21.27 -4.27 34.26
C TYR A 69 -20.38 -3.14 33.74
N GLN A 70 -19.74 -2.42 34.65
CA GLN A 70 -18.81 -1.34 34.30
C GLN A 70 -17.52 -1.43 35.12
N ASP A 71 -16.40 -1.52 34.43
CA ASP A 71 -15.08 -1.34 35.03
C ASP A 71 -14.71 0.14 35.05
N LYS A 72 -14.49 0.72 36.24
CA LYS A 72 -14.06 2.12 36.33
C LYS A 72 -12.62 2.30 35.84
N PHE A 73 -12.40 3.41 35.15
CA PHE A 73 -11.05 3.84 34.79
C PHE A 73 -10.38 4.48 36.01
N GLU A 74 -9.17 4.01 36.34
CA GLU A 74 -8.31 4.60 37.37
C GLU A 74 -7.06 5.16 36.70
N GLU A 75 -6.77 6.44 36.97
CA GLU A 75 -5.56 7.15 36.50
C GLU A 75 -4.31 6.81 37.33
N THR A 76 -4.48 6.10 38.44
CA THR A 76 -3.40 5.74 39.37
C THR A 76 -2.52 4.62 38.81
N THR A 77 -1.23 4.64 39.19
CA THR A 77 -0.23 3.63 38.80
C THR A 77 -0.59 2.22 39.32
N TYR A 78 -1.31 2.13 40.43
CA TYR A 78 -1.91 0.89 40.93
C TYR A 78 -3.39 0.88 40.57
N LYS A 79 -3.80 -0.07 39.73
CA LYS A 79 -5.18 -0.23 39.24
C LYS A 79 -5.85 -1.38 39.96
N VAL A 80 -6.98 -1.13 40.63
CA VAL A 80 -7.75 -2.14 41.36
C VAL A 80 -8.95 -2.62 40.52
N HIS A 81 -9.32 -1.87 39.48
CA HIS A 81 -10.41 -2.20 38.55
C HIS A 81 -11.73 -2.51 39.29
N PRO A 82 -12.27 -1.57 40.08
CA PRO A 82 -13.51 -1.82 40.80
C PRO A 82 -14.66 -2.02 39.80
N LEU A 83 -15.26 -3.22 39.87
CA LEU A 83 -16.40 -3.60 39.06
C LEU A 83 -17.69 -3.05 39.68
N SER A 84 -18.38 -2.20 38.95
CA SER A 84 -19.74 -1.76 39.28
C SER A 84 -20.77 -2.65 38.59
N ARG A 85 -21.82 -3.03 39.31
CA ARG A 85 -22.95 -3.81 38.77
C ARG A 85 -24.28 -3.12 39.07
N PHE A 86 -25.08 -2.88 38.04
CA PHE A 86 -26.41 -2.30 38.18
C PHE A 86 -27.45 -3.25 37.61
N LYS A 87 -28.39 -3.70 38.44
CA LYS A 87 -29.51 -4.57 38.02
C LYS A 87 -30.74 -3.72 37.75
N PHE A 88 -31.47 -4.04 36.68
CA PHE A 88 -32.68 -3.32 36.28
C PHE A 88 -33.77 -4.27 35.79
N GLU A 89 -35.02 -3.88 36.06
CA GLU A 89 -36.20 -4.53 35.48
C GLU A 89 -36.41 -4.09 34.03
N GLU A 90 -36.26 -2.79 33.76
CA GLU A 90 -36.31 -2.22 32.41
C GLU A 90 -35.23 -1.15 32.24
N ASN A 91 -34.56 -1.15 31.08
CA ASN A 91 -33.62 -0.09 30.70
C ASN A 91 -33.75 0.19 29.20
N GLU A 92 -33.82 1.45 28.80
CA GLU A 92 -33.89 1.83 27.38
C GLU A 92 -32.64 2.61 26.97
N MET A 93 -31.87 2.03 26.04
CA MET A 93 -30.70 2.68 25.47
C MET A 93 -31.06 3.28 24.11
N ARG A 94 -30.60 4.50 23.85
CA ARG A 94 -30.77 5.18 22.54
C ARG A 94 -29.41 5.30 21.87
N ILE A 95 -29.29 4.77 20.66
CA ILE A 95 -28.06 4.78 19.89
C ILE A 95 -28.27 5.65 18.65
N SER A 96 -27.52 6.75 18.59
CA SER A 96 -27.58 7.72 17.49
C SER A 96 -27.09 7.09 16.18
N LEU A 97 -27.81 7.35 15.09
CA LEU A 97 -27.42 6.97 13.73
C LEU A 97 -26.61 8.07 13.03
N ALA A 98 -26.28 9.17 13.71
CA ALA A 98 -25.54 10.30 13.12
C ALA A 98 -24.17 9.89 12.54
N GLY A 99 -23.49 8.90 13.15
CA GLY A 99 -22.21 8.36 12.67
C GLY A 99 -22.31 7.41 11.46
N PHE A 100 -23.52 6.98 11.09
CA PHE A 100 -23.79 6.13 9.93
C PHE A 100 -24.16 6.92 8.67
N GLN A 101 -24.15 8.26 8.76
CA GLN A 101 -24.06 9.06 7.55
C GLN A 101 -22.81 8.61 6.79
N PHE A 102 -22.90 8.45 5.47
CA PHE A 102 -21.76 8.06 4.62
C PHE A 102 -20.55 8.96 4.89
N ASN A 103 -19.70 8.57 5.84
CA ASN A 103 -18.40 9.16 6.00
C ASN A 103 -17.63 8.68 4.78
N ARG A 104 -17.32 9.62 3.87
CA ARG A 104 -16.38 9.37 2.77
C ARG A 104 -15.17 8.70 3.40
N THR A 105 -14.83 7.49 2.95
CA THR A 105 -13.65 6.76 3.44
C THR A 105 -12.48 7.72 3.46
N ASP A 106 -11.75 7.77 4.57
CA ASP A 106 -10.76 8.80 4.83
C ASP A 106 -9.76 8.86 3.67
N GLU A 107 -9.77 9.97 2.93
CA GLU A 107 -8.94 10.15 1.74
C GLU A 107 -7.45 10.06 2.11
N ASP A 108 -7.11 10.30 3.38
CA ASP A 108 -5.78 10.15 3.94
C ASP A 108 -5.26 8.71 3.94
N GLU A 109 -6.15 7.71 4.05
CA GLU A 109 -5.77 6.29 4.02
C GLU A 109 -5.28 5.86 2.62
N PHE A 110 -5.83 6.49 1.57
CA PHE A 110 -5.51 6.18 0.17
C PHE A 110 -4.39 7.05 -0.43
N LYS A 111 -3.91 8.08 0.27
CA LYS A 111 -2.82 8.96 -0.21
C LYS A 111 -1.53 8.22 -0.59
N HIS A 112 -1.36 6.99 -0.10
CA HIS A 112 -0.19 6.16 -0.36
C HIS A 112 -0.38 5.17 -1.51
N ASP A 113 -1.60 4.98 -2.01
CA ASP A 113 -1.85 4.09 -3.16
C ASP A 113 -1.68 4.85 -4.48
N TYR A 114 -0.47 4.75 -5.04
CA TYR A 114 -0.11 5.39 -6.31
C TYR A 114 -0.92 4.87 -7.51
N ARG A 115 -1.59 3.72 -7.40
CA ARG A 115 -2.43 3.18 -8.49
C ARG A 115 -3.60 4.10 -8.82
N LEU A 116 -4.11 4.79 -7.81
CA LEU A 116 -5.26 5.69 -7.89
C LEU A 116 -4.90 7.05 -8.51
N PHE A 117 -3.62 7.39 -8.61
CA PHE A 117 -3.20 8.70 -9.10
C PHE A 117 -3.37 8.82 -10.62
N ASN A 118 -3.69 10.01 -11.10
CA ASN A 118 -3.61 10.35 -12.51
C ASN A 118 -2.16 10.69 -12.93
N LEU A 119 -1.91 10.82 -14.24
CA LEU A 119 -0.55 11.06 -14.76
C LEU A 119 0.09 12.35 -14.21
N LYS A 120 -0.69 13.43 -14.04
CA LYS A 120 -0.19 14.70 -13.49
C LYS A 120 0.20 14.56 -12.02
N GLN A 121 -0.62 13.87 -11.23
CA GLN A 121 -0.32 13.57 -9.82
C GLN A 121 0.92 12.69 -9.68
N LEU A 122 1.08 11.66 -10.53
CA LEU A 122 2.26 10.82 -10.57
C LEU A 122 3.53 11.62 -10.90
N THR A 123 3.50 12.45 -11.95
CA THR A 123 4.63 13.31 -12.32
C THR A 123 5.01 14.27 -11.19
N ASN A 124 4.02 14.99 -10.63
CA ASN A 124 4.25 15.90 -9.51
C ASN A 124 4.86 15.16 -8.29
N LYS A 125 4.43 13.92 -8.03
CA LYS A 125 4.96 13.11 -6.94
C LYS A 125 6.41 12.69 -7.20
N ILE A 126 6.74 12.29 -8.42
CA ILE A 126 8.12 11.98 -8.83
C ILE A 126 9.02 13.20 -8.62
N ASP A 127 8.60 14.37 -9.08
CA ASP A 127 9.38 15.61 -8.96
C ASP A 127 9.55 16.04 -7.51
N THR A 128 8.48 15.92 -6.71
CA THR A 128 8.54 16.17 -5.26
C THR A 128 9.53 15.23 -4.58
N LEU A 129 9.48 13.93 -4.88
CA LEU A 129 10.40 12.94 -4.29
C LEU A 129 11.86 13.16 -4.72
N LYS A 130 12.10 13.56 -5.97
CA LYS A 130 13.44 13.94 -6.44
C LYS A 130 13.97 15.14 -5.65
N LYS A 131 13.17 16.20 -5.52
CA LYS A 131 13.54 17.41 -4.77
C LYS A 131 13.85 17.07 -3.31
N GLN A 132 12.95 16.37 -2.64
CA GLN A 132 13.12 15.92 -1.25
C GLN A 132 14.34 15.01 -1.07
N THR A 133 14.70 14.21 -2.08
CA THR A 133 15.90 13.37 -2.01
C THR A 133 17.17 14.20 -2.16
N SER A 134 17.17 15.22 -3.02
CA SER A 134 18.28 16.16 -3.16
C SER A 134 18.49 16.98 -1.90
N GLU A 135 17.45 17.65 -1.41
CA GLU A 135 17.49 18.46 -0.17
C GLU A 135 18.01 17.62 1.00
N ARG A 136 17.56 16.36 1.13
CA ARG A 136 18.03 15.45 2.18
C ARG A 136 19.51 15.08 2.05
N LEU A 137 20.02 14.91 0.82
CA LEU A 137 21.43 14.63 0.58
C LEU A 137 22.30 15.86 0.91
N ASP A 138 21.82 17.07 0.60
CA ASP A 138 22.48 18.32 0.92
C ASP A 138 22.52 18.53 2.44
N ASP A 139 21.41 18.30 3.14
CA ASP A 139 21.33 18.33 4.61
C ASP A 139 22.28 17.31 5.24
N PHE A 140 22.27 16.08 4.76
CA PHE A 140 23.17 15.03 5.25
C PHE A 140 24.64 15.41 5.05
N THR A 141 24.99 15.91 3.87
CA THR A 141 26.35 16.35 3.55
C THR A 141 26.77 17.51 4.46
N SER A 142 25.88 18.47 4.69
CA SER A 142 26.11 19.62 5.57
C SER A 142 26.28 19.20 7.03
N ILE A 143 25.47 18.25 7.51
CA ILE A 143 25.59 17.72 8.88
C ILE A 143 26.92 16.99 9.05
N ILE A 144 27.33 16.16 8.10
CA ILE A 144 28.58 15.40 8.19
C ILE A 144 29.79 16.32 8.08
N SER A 145 29.81 17.28 7.14
CA SER A 145 30.92 18.23 7.00
C SER A 145 31.10 19.10 8.25
N ASN A 146 29.99 19.58 8.83
CA ASN A 146 29.98 20.37 10.06
C ASN A 146 30.20 19.53 11.33
N SER A 147 29.99 18.21 11.29
CA SER A 147 30.30 17.31 12.42
C SER A 147 31.78 16.91 12.45
N TYR A 148 32.50 17.00 11.32
CA TYR A 148 33.93 16.69 11.22
C TYR A 148 34.85 17.89 11.47
N LEU A 149 34.36 19.09 11.15
CA LEU A 149 35.05 20.33 11.49
C LEU A 149 34.57 20.75 12.86
N PHE A 150 35.50 20.96 13.79
CA PHE A 150 35.27 21.46 15.14
C PHE A 150 34.07 22.40 15.18
N ASN A 151 33.11 22.10 16.05
CA ASN A 151 32.03 23.01 16.41
C ASN A 151 32.64 24.12 17.29
N ASP A 152 33.58 24.88 16.71
CA ASP A 152 34.19 26.00 17.37
C ASP A 152 33.13 27.11 17.39
N THR A 153 32.54 27.32 18.55
CA THR A 153 31.62 28.43 18.79
C THR A 153 32.29 29.80 18.57
N ILE A 154 33.60 29.83 18.30
CA ILE A 154 34.44 31.00 18.02
C ILE A 154 34.98 30.97 16.57
N TYR A 155 34.30 30.32 15.61
CA TYR A 155 34.72 30.35 14.21
C TYR A 155 34.45 31.72 13.53
N LYS A 156 35.08 32.79 14.05
CA LYS A 156 35.55 33.86 13.16
C LYS A 156 36.74 33.26 12.42
N ARG A 157 36.66 33.13 11.09
CA ARG A 157 37.85 32.91 10.25
C ARG A 157 38.86 34.00 10.61
N PHE A 158 39.84 33.67 11.44
CA PHE A 158 41.02 34.50 11.57
C PHE A 158 41.77 34.32 10.24
N ASN A 159 41.69 35.33 9.36
CA ASN A 159 42.56 35.47 8.18
C ASN A 159 44.00 35.81 8.59
N ASN A 160 44.50 35.24 9.70
CA ASN A 160 45.89 35.38 10.09
C ASN A 160 46.68 34.27 9.41
N ASP A 161 47.26 34.62 8.27
CA ASP A 161 48.19 33.84 7.44
C ASP A 161 49.48 33.42 8.20
N SER A 162 49.61 33.84 9.47
CA SER A 162 50.74 33.54 10.37
C SER A 162 50.49 32.35 11.31
N ALA A 163 49.32 31.70 11.26
CA ALA A 163 49.06 30.52 12.08
C ALA A 163 49.86 29.31 11.54
N LYS A 164 50.96 28.95 12.20
CA LYS A 164 51.66 27.69 11.92
C LYS A 164 50.72 26.53 12.22
N THR A 165 50.36 25.76 11.20
CA THR A 165 49.66 24.48 11.36
C THR A 165 50.51 23.59 12.28
N LEU A 166 50.06 23.39 13.52
CA LEU A 166 50.74 22.43 14.40
C LEU A 166 50.55 21.03 13.81
N SER A 167 51.64 20.25 13.75
CA SER A 167 51.53 18.81 13.48
C SER A 167 50.65 18.18 14.57
N ILE A 168 49.61 17.45 14.14
CA ILE A 168 48.67 16.71 15.00
C ILE A 168 49.44 15.83 16.00
N GLU A 169 50.53 15.20 15.54
CA GLU A 169 51.39 14.35 16.35
C GLU A 169 52.06 15.12 17.49
N LYS A 170 52.53 16.35 17.22
CA LYS A 170 53.15 17.22 18.23
C LYS A 170 52.13 17.73 19.26
N TYR A 171 50.87 17.86 18.88
CA TYR A 171 49.80 18.23 19.80
C TYR A 171 49.40 17.04 20.69
N ILE A 172 49.18 15.87 20.10
CA ILE A 172 48.87 14.62 20.81
C ILE A 172 49.95 14.29 21.84
N ASN A 173 51.23 14.43 21.48
CA ASN A 173 52.35 14.13 22.37
C ASN A 173 52.48 15.09 23.58
N ARG A 174 51.73 16.20 23.61
CA ARG A 174 51.70 17.16 24.73
C ARG A 174 50.56 16.88 25.71
N LEU A 175 49.61 16.02 25.37
CA LEU A 175 48.47 15.69 26.21
C LEU A 175 48.88 14.65 27.26
N ASP A 176 48.34 14.78 28.47
CA ASP A 176 48.44 13.72 29.47
C ASP A 176 47.57 12.51 29.06
N LYS A 177 47.85 11.35 29.65
CA LYS A 177 47.18 10.10 29.31
C LYS A 177 45.66 10.14 29.52
N ASN A 178 45.17 10.86 30.54
CA ASN A 178 43.74 10.93 30.82
C ASN A 178 43.04 11.81 29.78
N THR A 179 43.61 12.97 29.46
CA THR A 179 43.10 13.84 28.39
C THR A 179 43.13 13.14 27.03
N LEU A 180 44.21 12.40 26.74
CA LEU A 180 44.33 11.64 25.50
C LEU A 180 43.22 10.58 25.37
N ASN A 181 42.94 9.83 26.44
CA ASN A 181 41.85 8.85 26.45
C ASN A 181 40.49 9.51 26.24
N GLN A 182 40.22 10.66 26.88
CA GLN A 182 38.98 11.41 26.68
C GLN A 182 38.81 11.88 25.23
N VAL A 183 39.88 12.39 24.60
CA VAL A 183 39.86 12.78 23.19
C VAL A 183 39.54 11.59 22.29
N TYR A 184 40.15 10.42 22.52
CA TYR A 184 39.85 9.22 21.76
C TYR A 184 38.41 8.73 21.95
N GLU A 185 37.88 8.76 23.18
CA GLU A 185 36.49 8.37 23.44
C GLU A 185 35.49 9.29 22.72
N VAL A 186 35.71 10.60 22.73
CA VAL A 186 34.87 11.56 21.99
C VAL A 186 34.98 11.31 20.48
N ALA A 187 36.19 11.09 19.96
CA ALA A 187 36.40 10.79 18.55
C ALA A 187 35.72 9.47 18.13
N LEU A 188 35.82 8.42 18.95
CA LEU A 188 35.17 7.14 18.72
C LEU A 188 33.65 7.26 18.78
N ALA A 189 33.10 8.00 19.75
CA ALA A 189 31.67 8.26 19.84
C ALA A 189 31.14 9.04 18.62
N GLY A 190 31.89 10.05 18.16
CA GLY A 190 31.59 10.79 16.94
C GLY A 190 31.61 9.91 15.68
N ALA A 191 32.65 9.08 15.53
CA ALA A 191 32.77 8.14 14.43
C ALA A 191 31.62 7.11 14.41
N ARG A 192 31.26 6.54 15.57
CA ARG A 192 30.13 5.62 15.72
C ARG A 192 28.80 6.29 15.34
N THR A 193 28.59 7.51 15.79
CA THR A 193 27.39 8.29 15.47
C THR A 193 27.29 8.56 13.97
N ASN A 194 28.39 8.95 13.32
CA ASN A 194 28.44 9.21 11.89
C ASN A 194 28.23 7.94 11.07
N LYS A 195 28.77 6.80 11.51
CA LYS A 195 28.47 5.48 10.93
C LYS A 195 26.96 5.19 10.99
N GLY A 196 26.33 5.41 12.14
CA GLY A 196 24.89 5.25 12.31
C GLY A 196 24.08 6.14 11.37
N ARG A 197 24.39 7.45 11.32
CA ARG A 197 23.74 8.41 10.42
C ARG A 197 23.90 8.04 8.94
N SER A 198 25.11 7.63 8.54
CA SER A 198 25.39 7.22 7.15
C SER A 198 24.61 5.96 6.76
N SER A 199 24.53 4.98 7.66
CA SER A 199 23.72 3.78 7.45
C SER A 199 22.22 4.10 7.34
N ALA A 200 21.73 5.00 8.19
CA ALA A 200 20.34 5.46 8.14
C ALA A 200 20.05 6.20 6.83
N ALA A 201 20.92 7.12 6.41
CA ALA A 201 20.77 7.87 5.16
C ALA A 201 20.82 6.95 3.92
N ALA A 202 21.70 5.93 3.92
CA ALA A 202 21.77 4.93 2.85
C ALA A 202 20.48 4.10 2.75
N THR A 203 19.91 3.73 3.91
CA THR A 203 18.63 3.01 3.98
C THR A 203 17.49 3.89 3.47
N GLU A 204 17.41 5.15 3.93
CA GLU A 204 16.41 6.13 3.49
C GLU A 204 16.46 6.35 1.97
N LYS A 205 17.67 6.51 1.41
CA LYS A 205 17.88 6.64 -0.04
C LYS A 205 17.35 5.43 -0.81
N THR A 206 17.59 4.21 -0.30
CA THR A 206 17.11 2.98 -0.92
C THR A 206 15.59 2.89 -0.91
N ILE A 207 14.95 3.24 0.21
CA ILE A 207 13.49 3.27 0.35
C ILE A 207 12.88 4.30 -0.62
N LYS A 208 13.41 5.52 -0.65
CA LYS A 208 12.92 6.58 -1.56
C LYS A 208 13.08 6.17 -3.03
N LYS A 209 14.20 5.56 -3.39
CA LYS A 209 14.43 5.02 -4.74
C LYS A 209 13.40 3.94 -5.09
N ASN A 210 13.12 3.00 -4.19
CA ASN A 210 12.10 1.98 -4.40
C ASN A 210 10.71 2.58 -4.62
N ASN A 211 10.33 3.59 -3.83
CA ASN A 211 9.05 4.27 -4.00
C ASN A 211 8.97 5.01 -5.34
N MET A 212 10.05 5.68 -5.75
CA MET A 212 10.13 6.36 -7.03
C MET A 212 9.98 5.38 -8.21
N VAL A 213 10.61 4.20 -8.13
CA VAL A 213 10.48 3.13 -9.12
C VAL A 213 9.03 2.64 -9.22
N ARG A 214 8.34 2.43 -8.09
CA ARG A 214 6.92 2.04 -8.08
C ARG A 214 6.02 3.08 -8.74
N ILE A 215 6.23 4.36 -8.46
CA ILE A 215 5.47 5.45 -9.08
C ILE A 215 5.74 5.51 -10.60
N ALA A 216 6.98 5.30 -11.02
CA ALA A 216 7.33 5.26 -12.44
C ALA A 216 6.72 4.06 -13.19
N ILE A 217 6.63 2.89 -12.55
CA ILE A 217 5.90 1.72 -13.09
C ILE A 217 4.44 2.11 -13.39
N GLU A 218 3.74 2.69 -12.43
CA GLU A 218 2.32 3.05 -12.59
C GLU A 218 2.12 4.13 -13.68
N TRP A 219 3.08 5.05 -13.81
CA TRP A 219 3.06 6.05 -14.88
C TRP A 219 3.14 5.39 -16.26
N HIS A 220 4.11 4.49 -16.47
CA HIS A 220 4.23 3.77 -17.73
C HIS A 220 3.06 2.81 -17.98
N ARG A 221 2.56 2.13 -16.94
CA ARG A 221 1.44 1.17 -17.05
C ARG A 221 0.20 1.83 -17.68
N LYS A 222 -0.16 3.03 -17.23
CA LYS A 222 -1.35 3.76 -17.75
C LYS A 222 -1.23 4.04 -19.25
N ILE A 223 -0.03 4.34 -19.73
CA ILE A 223 0.24 4.60 -21.16
C ILE A 223 0.27 3.28 -21.94
N VAL A 224 1.03 2.31 -21.45
CA VAL A 224 1.22 1.01 -22.10
C VAL A 224 -0.10 0.25 -22.25
N PHE A 225 -0.97 0.26 -21.23
CA PHE A 225 -2.26 -0.42 -21.29
C PHE A 225 -3.22 0.25 -22.27
N SER A 226 -3.20 1.58 -22.36
CA SER A 226 -3.96 2.31 -23.38
C SER A 226 -3.47 1.97 -24.80
N LEU A 227 -2.16 1.90 -24.99
CA LEU A 227 -1.54 1.53 -26.27
C LEU A 227 -1.78 0.05 -26.64
N ALA A 228 -1.85 -0.83 -25.64
CA ALA A 228 -2.08 -2.26 -25.83
C ALA A 228 -3.41 -2.53 -26.54
N CYS A 229 -4.46 -1.74 -26.29
CA CYS A 229 -5.73 -1.85 -27.00
C CYS A 229 -5.56 -1.73 -28.52
N PHE A 230 -4.76 -0.76 -28.98
CA PHE A 230 -4.48 -0.57 -30.41
C PHE A 230 -3.64 -1.70 -30.99
N ILE A 231 -2.66 -2.20 -30.23
CA ILE A 231 -1.81 -3.32 -30.67
C ILE A 231 -2.61 -4.61 -30.79
N MET A 232 -3.49 -4.88 -29.82
CA MET A 232 -4.38 -6.04 -29.86
C MET A 232 -5.36 -5.96 -31.02
N PHE A 233 -5.85 -4.75 -31.34
CA PHE A 233 -6.66 -4.53 -32.54
C PHE A 233 -5.89 -4.82 -33.84
N LEU A 234 -4.64 -4.33 -33.95
CA LEU A 234 -3.75 -4.58 -35.08
C LEU A 234 -3.41 -6.07 -35.25
N ILE A 235 -3.43 -6.86 -34.18
CA ILE A 235 -3.22 -8.31 -34.24
C ILE A 235 -4.53 -9.02 -34.60
N GLY A 236 -5.64 -8.67 -33.95
CA GLY A 236 -6.92 -9.35 -34.08
C GLY A 236 -7.60 -9.17 -35.44
N ALA A 237 -7.62 -7.95 -35.98
CA ALA A 237 -8.31 -7.67 -37.25
C ALA A 237 -7.71 -8.44 -38.46
N PRO A 238 -6.37 -8.45 -38.67
CA PRO A 238 -5.74 -9.26 -39.72
C PRO A 238 -5.95 -10.75 -39.53
N LEU A 239 -5.81 -11.27 -38.31
CA LEU A 239 -5.97 -12.69 -38.02
C LEU A 239 -7.42 -13.17 -38.26
N GLY A 240 -8.40 -12.36 -37.92
CA GLY A 240 -9.81 -12.63 -38.22
C GLY A 240 -10.10 -12.69 -39.73
N ALA A 241 -9.48 -11.80 -40.52
CA ALA A 241 -9.64 -11.78 -41.97
C ALA A 241 -8.89 -12.92 -42.70
N ILE A 242 -7.74 -13.34 -42.16
CA ILE A 242 -6.90 -14.40 -42.73
C ILE A 242 -7.49 -15.80 -42.48
N VAL A 243 -7.98 -16.07 -41.26
CA VAL A 243 -8.42 -17.42 -40.85
C VAL A 243 -9.85 -17.70 -41.33
N LYS A 244 -10.00 -17.98 -42.63
CA LYS A 244 -11.31 -18.24 -43.28
C LYS A 244 -11.87 -19.66 -43.07
N LYS A 245 -11.09 -20.62 -42.56
CA LYS A 245 -11.44 -22.06 -42.48
C LYS A 245 -11.69 -22.62 -41.07
N GLY A 246 -11.84 -21.78 -40.05
CA GLY A 246 -11.84 -22.19 -38.64
C GLY A 246 -13.00 -21.69 -37.79
N GLY A 247 -14.22 -21.57 -38.33
CA GLY A 247 -15.39 -21.09 -37.57
C GLY A 247 -15.19 -19.70 -36.92
N LEU A 248 -16.18 -19.23 -36.15
CA LEU A 248 -16.10 -17.91 -35.49
C LEU A 248 -15.11 -17.90 -34.29
N GLY A 249 -14.68 -19.09 -33.82
CA GLY A 249 -13.90 -19.25 -32.59
C GLY A 249 -12.38 -19.19 -32.73
N MET A 250 -11.80 -19.61 -33.87
CA MET A 250 -10.33 -19.63 -34.02
C MET A 250 -9.64 -18.27 -33.86
N PRO A 251 -10.15 -17.16 -34.43
CA PRO A 251 -9.57 -15.83 -34.22
C PRO A 251 -9.58 -15.40 -32.75
N VAL A 252 -10.63 -15.78 -32.01
CA VAL A 252 -10.77 -15.46 -30.59
C VAL A 252 -9.71 -16.19 -29.77
N VAL A 253 -9.53 -17.49 -29.99
CA VAL A 253 -8.52 -18.30 -29.28
C VAL A 253 -7.11 -17.73 -29.51
N ILE A 254 -6.78 -17.38 -30.76
CA ILE A 254 -5.46 -16.81 -31.08
C ILE A 254 -5.29 -15.44 -30.37
N SER A 255 -6.33 -14.62 -30.33
CA SER A 255 -6.30 -13.32 -29.64
C SER A 255 -6.05 -13.48 -28.14
N VAL A 256 -6.67 -14.48 -27.49
CA VAL A 256 -6.44 -14.80 -26.08
C VAL A 256 -4.99 -15.20 -25.83
N ILE A 257 -4.36 -15.99 -26.72
CA ILE A 257 -2.95 -16.36 -26.59
C ILE A 257 -2.04 -15.13 -26.62
N PHE A 258 -2.25 -14.19 -27.55
CA PHE A 258 -1.48 -12.94 -27.58
C PHE A 258 -1.74 -12.04 -26.37
N PHE A 259 -2.98 -11.99 -25.88
CA PHE A 259 -3.31 -11.29 -24.64
C PHE A 259 -2.58 -11.88 -23.43
N LEU A 260 -2.57 -13.21 -23.28
CA LEU A 260 -1.83 -13.88 -22.21
C LEU A 260 -0.33 -13.62 -22.33
N PHE A 261 0.22 -13.68 -23.55
CA PHE A 261 1.63 -13.37 -23.79
C PHE A 261 1.98 -11.93 -23.38
N PHE A 262 1.14 -10.95 -23.75
CA PHE A 262 1.29 -9.56 -23.31
C PHE A 262 1.28 -9.44 -21.79
N TRP A 263 0.30 -10.08 -21.14
CA TRP A 263 0.11 -10.01 -19.70
C TRP A 263 1.29 -10.61 -18.94
N VAL A 264 1.72 -11.82 -19.32
CA VAL A 264 2.86 -12.51 -18.70
C VAL A 264 4.16 -11.72 -18.89
N THR A 265 4.43 -11.22 -20.10
CA THR A 265 5.62 -10.42 -20.36
C THR A 265 5.63 -9.12 -19.55
N THR A 266 4.47 -8.49 -19.38
CA THR A 266 4.33 -7.28 -18.55
C THR A 266 4.61 -7.59 -17.08
N ILE A 267 4.10 -8.70 -16.54
CA ILE A 267 4.37 -9.11 -15.15
C ILE A 267 5.87 -9.35 -14.94
N ILE A 268 6.51 -10.10 -15.84
CA ILE A 268 7.95 -10.37 -15.77
C ILE A 268 8.74 -9.05 -15.81
N GLY A 269 8.41 -8.16 -16.74
CA GLY A 269 9.04 -6.84 -16.84
C GLY A 269 8.86 -6.01 -15.57
N GLU A 270 7.66 -6.00 -15.00
CA GLU A 270 7.36 -5.32 -13.75
C GLU A 270 8.17 -5.87 -12.58
N ASP A 271 8.29 -7.20 -12.47
CA ASP A 271 9.05 -7.83 -11.39
C ASP A 271 10.56 -7.58 -11.50
N MET A 272 11.11 -7.55 -12.72
CA MET A 272 12.50 -7.14 -12.97
C MET A 272 12.76 -5.68 -12.57
N ILE A 273 11.79 -4.79 -12.79
CA ILE A 273 11.88 -3.38 -12.36
C ILE A 273 11.80 -3.28 -10.84
N LYS A 274 10.90 -4.02 -10.17
CA LYS A 274 10.78 -4.04 -8.70
C LYS A 274 12.07 -4.51 -8.04
N GLN A 275 12.80 -5.42 -8.67
CA GLN A 275 14.13 -5.87 -8.24
C GLN A 275 15.27 -4.90 -8.65
N MET A 276 14.95 -3.78 -9.31
CA MET A 276 15.89 -2.78 -9.83
C MET A 276 16.97 -3.35 -10.78
N VAL A 277 16.66 -4.45 -11.47
CA VAL A 277 17.56 -5.05 -12.48
C VAL A 277 17.55 -4.24 -13.78
N ILE A 278 16.36 -3.73 -14.15
CA ILE A 278 16.16 -2.93 -15.36
C ILE A 278 15.43 -1.62 -15.03
N LEU A 279 15.50 -0.66 -15.96
CA LEU A 279 14.84 0.63 -15.80
C LEU A 279 13.33 0.53 -16.07
N PRO A 280 12.48 1.36 -15.42
CA PRO A 280 11.03 1.29 -15.57
C PRO A 280 10.52 1.33 -17.01
N TYR A 281 11.14 2.15 -17.86
CA TYR A 281 10.76 2.25 -19.28
C TYR A 281 11.11 0.98 -20.07
N GLN A 282 12.16 0.24 -19.70
CA GLN A 282 12.56 -0.98 -20.42
C GLN A 282 11.59 -2.13 -20.10
N GLY A 283 11.30 -2.35 -18.82
CA GLY A 283 10.45 -3.47 -18.41
C GLY A 283 8.99 -3.28 -18.80
N MET A 284 8.44 -2.08 -18.59
CA MET A 284 7.02 -1.84 -18.88
C MET A 284 6.70 -1.82 -20.37
N TRP A 285 7.65 -1.42 -21.23
CA TRP A 285 7.44 -1.37 -22.68
C TRP A 285 7.86 -2.65 -23.41
N ALA A 286 8.46 -3.61 -22.72
CA ALA A 286 8.98 -4.84 -23.33
C ALA A 286 7.90 -5.58 -24.15
N ALA A 287 6.72 -5.79 -23.56
CA ALA A 287 5.63 -6.49 -24.23
C ALA A 287 5.15 -5.75 -25.50
N THR A 288 5.00 -4.42 -25.40
CA THR A 288 4.63 -3.55 -26.53
C THR A 288 5.69 -3.56 -27.63
N ALA A 289 6.97 -3.48 -27.27
CA ALA A 289 8.09 -3.48 -28.21
C ALA A 289 8.18 -4.79 -29.01
N ILE A 290 7.75 -5.91 -28.42
CA ILE A 290 7.70 -7.21 -29.10
C ILE A 290 6.44 -7.33 -29.96
N LEU A 291 5.27 -6.95 -29.43
CA LEU A 291 3.99 -7.18 -30.11
C LEU A 291 3.67 -6.18 -31.21
N LEU A 292 4.10 -4.93 -31.08
CA LEU A 292 3.87 -3.89 -32.09
C LEU A 292 4.43 -4.27 -33.47
N PRO A 293 5.71 -4.67 -33.63
CA PRO A 293 6.22 -5.06 -34.94
C PRO A 293 5.51 -6.32 -35.47
N LEU A 294 5.16 -7.29 -34.62
CA LEU A 294 4.40 -8.47 -35.04
C LEU A 294 3.00 -8.10 -35.55
N GLY A 295 2.29 -7.22 -34.85
CA GLY A 295 0.98 -6.72 -35.26
C GLY A 295 1.04 -5.97 -36.60
N LEU A 296 2.06 -5.13 -36.79
CA LEU A 296 2.28 -4.44 -38.06
C LEU A 296 2.60 -5.43 -39.20
N LEU A 297 3.44 -6.44 -38.95
CA LEU A 297 3.76 -7.47 -39.93
C LEU A 297 2.52 -8.29 -40.32
N PHE A 298 1.68 -8.66 -39.36
CA PHE A 298 0.42 -9.36 -39.64
C PHE A 298 -0.56 -8.50 -40.43
N THR A 299 -0.67 -7.22 -40.08
CA THR A 299 -1.49 -6.25 -40.82
C THR A 299 -1.01 -6.13 -42.27
N TYR A 300 0.29 -5.94 -42.48
CA TYR A 300 0.87 -5.83 -43.82
C TYR A 300 0.67 -7.10 -44.66
N LYS A 301 0.82 -8.29 -44.06
CA LYS A 301 0.64 -9.54 -44.80
C LYS A 301 -0.82 -9.86 -45.12
N ALA A 302 -1.76 -9.47 -44.25
CA ALA A 302 -3.18 -9.60 -44.53
C ALA A 302 -3.62 -8.71 -45.69
N THR A 303 -3.05 -7.52 -45.82
CA THR A 303 -3.39 -6.60 -46.92
C THR A 303 -2.74 -6.99 -48.25
N THR A 304 -1.63 -7.72 -48.24
CA THR A 304 -0.92 -8.18 -49.45
C THR A 304 -1.34 -9.59 -49.93
N ASP A 305 -2.48 -10.10 -49.45
CA ASP A 305 -3.13 -11.35 -49.86
C ASP A 305 -2.19 -12.58 -49.92
N SER A 306 -1.23 -12.63 -48.99
CA SER A 306 -0.23 -13.68 -48.94
C SER A 306 -0.71 -14.86 -48.09
N ALA A 307 -0.88 -16.04 -48.71
CA ALA A 307 -1.30 -17.28 -48.07
C ALA A 307 -0.23 -17.82 -47.09
N MET A 308 -0.13 -17.23 -45.90
CA MET A 308 0.94 -17.50 -44.93
C MET A 308 0.75 -18.79 -44.12
N PHE A 309 -0.43 -19.40 -44.12
CA PHE A 309 -0.72 -20.58 -43.31
C PHE A 309 -1.43 -21.66 -44.12
N ASN A 310 -0.66 -22.51 -44.82
CA ASN A 310 -1.13 -23.84 -45.19
C ASN A 310 -1.27 -24.69 -43.91
N PHE A 311 -2.36 -24.45 -43.17
CA PHE A 311 -2.71 -25.15 -41.94
C PHE A 311 -2.79 -26.68 -42.15
N SER A 312 -3.01 -27.12 -43.41
CA SER A 312 -2.96 -28.51 -43.84
C SER A 312 -1.61 -29.20 -43.63
N SER A 313 -0.48 -28.48 -43.64
CA SER A 313 0.83 -29.09 -43.36
C SER A 313 1.07 -29.28 -41.86
N TYR A 314 0.53 -28.40 -41.01
CA TYR A 314 0.65 -28.50 -39.55
C TYR A 314 -0.30 -29.56 -38.96
N THR A 315 -1.53 -29.69 -39.48
CA THR A 315 -2.44 -30.78 -39.08
C THR A 315 -1.90 -32.15 -39.51
N ASN A 316 -1.19 -32.24 -40.63
CA ASN A 316 -0.51 -33.47 -41.05
C ASN A 316 0.64 -33.86 -40.12
N PHE A 317 1.31 -32.91 -39.45
CA PHE A 317 2.33 -33.22 -38.45
C PHE A 317 1.71 -33.81 -37.17
N PHE A 318 0.63 -33.21 -36.66
CA PHE A 318 -0.05 -33.71 -35.45
C PHE A 318 -0.81 -35.02 -35.68
N THR A 319 -1.46 -35.19 -36.84
CA THR A 319 -2.11 -36.47 -37.19
C THR A 319 -1.10 -37.61 -37.38
N LYS A 320 0.12 -37.33 -37.88
CA LYS A 320 1.19 -38.33 -38.01
C LYS A 320 1.82 -38.74 -36.66
N ILE A 321 1.73 -37.88 -35.65
CA ILE A 321 2.18 -38.16 -34.28
C ILE A 321 1.13 -38.94 -33.49
N PHE A 322 -0.16 -38.62 -33.65
CA PHE A 322 -1.25 -39.31 -32.95
C PHE A 322 -1.73 -40.61 -33.61
N ARG A 323 -1.40 -40.85 -34.89
CA ARG A 323 -1.81 -42.08 -35.63
C ARG A 323 -0.72 -43.16 -35.67
N LYS A 324 0.31 -43.06 -34.82
CA LYS A 324 1.41 -44.04 -34.70
C LYS A 324 1.29 -44.93 -33.45
N GLY A 325 0.06 -45.12 -32.97
CA GLY A 325 -0.29 -45.90 -31.79
C GLY A 325 -1.55 -46.75 -31.97
N GLU A 326 -1.76 -47.27 -33.18
CA GLU A 326 -2.60 -48.45 -33.45
C GLU A 326 -1.75 -49.52 -34.12
#